data_AF-F3KCR4-F1
#
_entry.id   AF-F3KCR4-F1
#
_cell.length_a   1.000
_cell.length_b   1.000
_cell.length_c   1.000
_cell.angle_alpha   90.00
_cell.angle_beta   90.00
_cell.angle_gamma   90.00
#
_symmetry.space_group_name_H-M   'P 1'
#
loop_
_entity.id
_entity.type
_entity.pdbx_description
1 polymer ?
#
loop_
_entity_poly.entity_id
_entity_poly.type
_entity_poly.pdbx_seq_one_letter_code
_entity_poly.pdbx_strand_id
1 'polypeptide(L)'
;MVLAYAKSELKDVLAATDIADDPYLAKQIVTAFPATLEQQYPEELHGHRLRREIIATEYANEMVNYMGITYVERMMQATGASAGQVVQAYTAARDIFGMLPLWKAIEALDYKVPSELQMMMVKRVMRMVRHASRWLLQQRYENVATEELVAHFAPGVEAVSSSMEQLISGGLATLWKNTQNRFETAGVPAELAKQVASTDELYFALDIVDVANRTGCTVEQTAGVFFSLINRLDLHRFRQGVSRLDVVNIWHSKVRDVFRDDVDRQLRILTKSVLQFGGQLPEKAEDKVSTWLDAQSKQLERWQEIQQALRDQDQDEMDIPMYTVAIRELVEFGRSTNTELEV
;
A
#
# COMPACT_ATOMS: atom_id res chain seq x y z
N MET A 1 -12.28 -10.70 -27.41
CA MET A 1 -13.62 -11.14 -26.95
C MET A 1 -13.73 -11.15 -25.43
N VAL A 2 -12.86 -11.83 -24.67
CA VAL A 2 -12.90 -11.84 -23.18
C VAL A 2 -12.80 -10.43 -22.56
N LEU A 3 -11.97 -9.55 -23.14
CA LEU A 3 -11.74 -8.21 -22.59
C LEU A 3 -12.97 -7.29 -22.63
N ALA A 4 -13.75 -7.36 -23.72
CA ALA A 4 -14.95 -6.54 -23.89
C ALA A 4 -16.10 -7.05 -23.02
N TYR A 5 -16.19 -8.37 -22.81
CA TYR A 5 -17.24 -9.00 -22.02
C TYR A 5 -17.10 -8.69 -20.52
N ALA A 6 -15.92 -8.94 -19.93
CA ALA A 6 -15.69 -8.63 -18.51
C ALA A 6 -15.80 -7.12 -18.22
N LYS A 7 -15.44 -6.27 -19.20
CA LYS A 7 -15.64 -4.83 -19.08
C LYS A 7 -17.12 -4.43 -19.17
N SER A 8 -17.94 -5.12 -19.96
CA SER A 8 -19.40 -4.87 -20.01
C SER A 8 -20.07 -5.31 -18.72
N GLU A 9 -19.74 -6.50 -18.23
CA GLU A 9 -20.28 -7.05 -16.99
C GLU A 9 -19.93 -6.17 -15.78
N LEU A 10 -18.68 -5.68 -15.70
CA LEU A 10 -18.28 -4.76 -14.64
C LEU A 10 -19.08 -3.46 -14.65
N LYS A 11 -19.43 -2.93 -15.84
CA LYS A 11 -20.25 -1.71 -15.94
C LYS A 11 -21.65 -1.94 -15.38
N ASP A 12 -22.28 -3.06 -15.75
CA ASP A 12 -23.63 -3.38 -15.28
C ASP A 12 -23.66 -3.58 -13.76
N VAL A 13 -22.64 -4.28 -13.22
CA VAL A 13 -22.47 -4.45 -11.77
C VAL A 13 -22.28 -3.10 -11.08
N LEU A 14 -21.42 -2.22 -11.61
CA LEU A 14 -21.16 -0.90 -11.01
C LEU A 14 -22.34 0.07 -11.15
N ALA A 15 -23.12 -0.01 -12.22
CA ALA A 15 -24.31 0.83 -12.39
C ALA A 15 -25.39 0.53 -11.34
N ALA A 16 -25.39 -0.71 -10.80
CA ALA A 16 -26.29 -1.15 -9.74
C ALA A 16 -25.81 -0.77 -8.32
N THR A 17 -24.62 -0.19 -8.15
CA THR A 17 -24.12 0.27 -6.85
C THR A 17 -24.46 1.73 -6.57
N ASP A 18 -24.12 2.22 -5.38
CA ASP A 18 -24.28 3.58 -4.87
C ASP A 18 -23.09 4.51 -5.18
N ILE A 19 -22.14 4.10 -6.03
CA ILE A 19 -20.94 4.91 -6.36
C ILE A 19 -21.28 6.28 -6.95
N ALA A 20 -22.43 6.41 -7.61
CA ALA A 20 -22.88 7.67 -8.19
C ALA A 20 -23.53 8.59 -7.15
N ASP A 21 -23.86 8.07 -5.97
CA ASP A 21 -24.46 8.83 -4.87
C ASP A 21 -23.38 9.47 -3.97
N ASP A 22 -22.16 8.92 -3.94
CA ASP A 22 -20.99 9.54 -3.31
C ASP A 22 -20.56 10.82 -4.09
N PRO A 23 -20.58 12.02 -3.48
CA PRO A 23 -20.24 13.27 -4.15
C PRO A 23 -18.81 13.32 -4.66
N TYR A 24 -17.87 12.68 -3.98
CA TYR A 24 -16.47 12.62 -4.38
C TYR A 24 -16.31 11.75 -5.61
N LEU A 25 -16.91 10.56 -5.60
CA LEU A 25 -16.84 9.66 -6.74
C LEU A 25 -17.56 10.21 -7.97
N ALA A 26 -18.66 10.94 -7.76
CA ALA A 26 -19.43 11.55 -8.82
C ALA A 26 -18.67 12.61 -9.63
N LYS A 27 -17.58 13.16 -9.10
CA LYS A 27 -16.68 14.07 -9.84
C LYS A 27 -16.11 13.40 -11.10
N GLN A 28 -16.03 12.07 -11.14
CA GLN A 28 -15.57 11.33 -12.31
C GLN A 28 -16.44 11.55 -13.56
N ILE A 29 -17.70 11.99 -13.42
CA ILE A 29 -18.58 12.22 -14.58
C ILE A 29 -17.98 13.19 -15.61
N VAL A 30 -17.19 14.16 -15.16
CA VAL A 30 -16.63 15.19 -16.03
C VAL A 30 -15.60 14.63 -17.00
N THR A 31 -14.94 13.51 -16.66
CA THR A 31 -13.91 12.89 -17.50
C THR A 31 -14.49 12.21 -18.74
N ALA A 32 -15.81 11.94 -18.74
CA ALA A 32 -16.53 11.43 -19.90
C ALA A 32 -16.77 12.48 -21.00
N PHE A 33 -16.61 13.77 -20.68
CA PHE A 33 -16.95 14.88 -21.56
C PHE A 33 -15.74 15.75 -21.89
N PRO A 34 -15.73 16.41 -23.07
CA PRO A 34 -14.74 17.43 -23.36
C PRO A 34 -14.76 18.58 -22.33
N ALA A 35 -13.58 19.10 -21.98
CA ALA A 35 -13.42 20.18 -21.00
C ALA A 35 -14.25 21.45 -21.32
N THR A 36 -14.55 21.70 -22.60
CA THR A 36 -15.42 22.81 -23.02
C THR A 36 -16.86 22.65 -22.53
N LEU A 37 -17.40 21.42 -22.50
CA LEU A 37 -18.74 21.15 -22.01
C LEU A 37 -18.81 21.20 -20.49
N GLU A 38 -17.76 20.72 -19.81
CA GLU A 38 -17.63 20.83 -18.36
C GLU A 38 -17.67 22.29 -17.90
N GLN A 39 -16.91 23.17 -18.55
CA GLN A 39 -16.84 24.59 -18.19
C GLN A 39 -18.16 25.34 -18.45
N GLN A 40 -18.91 24.93 -19.48
CA GLN A 40 -20.12 25.64 -19.91
C GLN A 40 -21.40 25.12 -19.24
N TYR A 41 -21.46 23.83 -18.88
CA TYR A 41 -22.68 23.15 -18.42
C TYR A 41 -22.44 22.22 -17.21
N PRO A 42 -21.79 22.67 -16.13
CA PRO A 42 -21.42 21.79 -15.02
C PRO A 42 -22.65 21.21 -14.29
N GLU A 43 -23.72 22.00 -14.10
CA GLU A 43 -24.93 21.53 -13.41
C GLU A 43 -25.69 20.50 -14.24
N GLU A 44 -25.79 20.68 -15.56
CA GLU A 44 -26.46 19.77 -16.46
C GLU A 44 -25.75 18.41 -16.56
N LEU A 45 -24.41 18.41 -16.48
CA LEU A 45 -23.64 17.16 -16.43
C LEU A 45 -23.91 16.40 -15.13
N HIS A 46 -23.95 17.09 -13.99
CA HIS A 46 -24.29 16.47 -12.70
C HIS A 46 -25.78 16.06 -12.61
N GLY A 47 -26.68 16.73 -13.33
CA GLY A 47 -28.09 16.37 -13.44
C GLY A 47 -28.42 15.34 -14.52
N HIS A 48 -27.41 14.79 -15.20
CA HIS A 48 -27.61 13.95 -16.39
C HIS A 48 -28.42 12.68 -16.06
N ARG A 49 -29.42 12.35 -16.90
CA ARG A 49 -30.31 11.19 -16.68
C ARG A 49 -29.57 9.86 -16.59
N LEU A 50 -28.45 9.73 -17.30
CA LEU A 50 -27.58 8.54 -17.27
C LEU A 50 -26.34 8.72 -16.37
N ARG A 51 -26.42 9.61 -15.37
CA ARG A 51 -25.28 9.91 -14.48
C ARG A 51 -24.69 8.63 -13.87
N ARG A 52 -25.54 7.70 -13.40
CA ARG A 52 -25.08 6.46 -12.78
C ARG A 52 -24.31 5.58 -13.76
N GLU A 53 -24.84 5.40 -14.96
CA GLU A 53 -24.28 4.55 -16.01
C GLU A 53 -22.97 5.14 -16.57
N ILE A 54 -22.89 6.46 -16.71
CA ILE A 54 -21.68 7.16 -17.16
C ILE A 54 -20.57 7.03 -16.12
N ILE A 55 -20.87 7.32 -14.84
CA ILE A 55 -19.88 7.19 -13.75
C ILE A 55 -19.38 5.74 -13.64
N ALA A 56 -20.29 4.76 -13.67
CA ALA A 56 -19.93 3.34 -13.65
C ALA A 56 -19.04 2.96 -14.85
N THR A 57 -19.35 3.49 -16.04
CA THR A 57 -18.55 3.27 -17.24
C THR A 57 -17.16 3.85 -17.14
N GLU A 58 -17.01 5.07 -16.61
CA GLU A 58 -15.71 5.71 -16.46
C GLU A 58 -14.84 5.00 -15.42
N TYR A 59 -15.39 4.60 -14.27
CA TYR A 59 -14.62 3.81 -13.31
C TYR A 59 -14.23 2.43 -13.85
N ALA A 60 -15.13 1.74 -14.56
CA ALA A 60 -14.78 0.49 -15.21
C ALA A 60 -13.66 0.68 -16.25
N ASN A 61 -13.73 1.74 -17.07
CA ASN A 61 -12.69 2.08 -18.04
C ASN A 61 -11.35 2.34 -17.33
N GLU A 62 -11.37 3.20 -16.32
CA GLU A 62 -10.19 3.64 -15.60
C GLU A 62 -9.47 2.48 -14.90
N MET A 63 -10.20 1.70 -14.08
CA MET A 63 -9.62 0.56 -13.38
C MET A 63 -9.07 -0.50 -14.35
N VAL A 64 -9.76 -0.76 -15.47
CA VAL A 64 -9.25 -1.69 -16.48
C VAL A 64 -7.98 -1.16 -17.13
N ASN A 65 -7.93 0.13 -17.46
CA ASN A 65 -6.79 0.76 -18.12
C ASN A 65 -5.54 0.76 -17.20
N TYR A 66 -5.70 1.14 -15.93
CA TYR A 66 -4.57 1.27 -15.02
C TYR A 66 -4.23 -0.01 -14.26
N MET A 67 -5.23 -0.80 -13.84
CA MET A 67 -5.03 -1.93 -12.92
C MET A 67 -5.19 -3.30 -13.59
N GLY A 68 -5.76 -3.32 -14.80
CA GLY A 68 -6.04 -4.52 -15.58
C GLY A 68 -7.40 -5.13 -15.29
N ILE A 69 -7.87 -5.96 -16.23
CA ILE A 69 -9.25 -6.48 -16.23
C ILE A 69 -9.63 -7.34 -15.02
N THR A 70 -8.67 -8.08 -14.45
CA THR A 70 -8.92 -8.97 -13.32
C THR A 70 -8.86 -8.25 -11.98
N TYR A 71 -8.58 -6.94 -11.94
CA TYR A 71 -8.33 -6.22 -10.70
C TYR A 71 -9.53 -6.27 -9.75
N VAL A 72 -10.71 -5.88 -10.22
CA VAL A 72 -11.92 -5.78 -9.39
C VAL A 72 -12.31 -7.16 -8.85
N GLU A 73 -12.41 -8.16 -9.73
CA GLU A 73 -12.75 -9.53 -9.35
C GLU A 73 -11.77 -10.09 -8.30
N ARG A 74 -10.46 -9.91 -8.51
CA ARG A 74 -9.45 -10.38 -7.55
C ARG A 74 -9.55 -9.66 -6.21
N MET A 75 -9.84 -8.35 -6.23
CA MET A 75 -10.01 -7.60 -4.99
C MET A 75 -11.24 -8.10 -4.22
N MET A 76 -12.38 -8.26 -4.89
CA MET A 76 -13.60 -8.82 -4.31
C MET A 76 -13.38 -10.23 -3.74
N GLN A 77 -12.73 -11.13 -4.48
CA GLN A 77 -12.42 -12.49 -4.01
C GLN A 77 -11.48 -12.50 -2.81
N ALA A 78 -10.57 -11.53 -2.73
CA ALA A 78 -9.52 -11.51 -1.71
C ALA A 78 -9.91 -10.73 -0.45
N THR A 79 -10.96 -9.91 -0.48
CA THR A 79 -11.44 -9.13 0.68
C THR A 79 -12.90 -9.39 1.04
N GLY A 80 -13.70 -9.98 0.15
CA GLY A 80 -15.15 -10.14 0.30
C GLY A 80 -15.95 -8.86 0.04
N ALA A 81 -15.29 -7.77 -0.40
CA ALA A 81 -15.94 -6.49 -0.65
C ALA A 81 -16.82 -6.50 -1.91
N SER A 82 -17.80 -5.60 -1.95
CA SER A 82 -18.61 -5.34 -3.15
C SER A 82 -17.82 -4.57 -4.20
N ALA A 83 -18.27 -4.59 -5.46
CA ALA A 83 -17.63 -3.82 -6.53
C ALA A 83 -17.62 -2.30 -6.25
N GLY A 84 -18.67 -1.78 -5.60
CA GLY A 84 -18.75 -0.37 -5.19
C GLY A 84 -17.70 -0.01 -4.14
N GLN A 85 -17.53 -0.87 -3.12
CA GLN A 85 -16.48 -0.72 -2.11
C GLN A 85 -15.08 -0.78 -2.75
N VAL A 86 -14.87 -1.64 -3.76
CA VAL A 86 -13.61 -1.69 -4.50
C VAL A 86 -13.36 -0.40 -5.27
N VAL A 87 -14.37 0.22 -5.87
CA VAL A 87 -14.25 1.55 -6.52
C VAL A 87 -13.87 2.61 -5.49
N GLN A 88 -14.57 2.68 -4.36
CA GLN A 88 -14.25 3.64 -3.28
C GLN A 88 -12.80 3.50 -2.81
N ALA A 89 -12.36 2.28 -2.49
CA ALA A 89 -11.01 2.02 -2.03
C ALA A 89 -9.93 2.24 -3.11
N TYR A 90 -10.25 1.97 -4.38
CA TYR A 90 -9.37 2.29 -5.51
C TYR A 90 -9.22 3.80 -5.65
N THR A 91 -10.32 4.55 -5.68
CA THR A 91 -10.30 6.00 -5.85
C THR A 91 -9.59 6.69 -4.69
N ALA A 92 -9.89 6.30 -3.45
CA ALA A 92 -9.17 6.80 -2.28
C ALA A 92 -7.67 6.53 -2.39
N ALA A 93 -7.25 5.30 -2.68
CA ALA A 93 -5.84 4.96 -2.84
C ALA A 93 -5.16 5.70 -4.00
N ARG A 94 -5.83 5.82 -5.15
CA ARG A 94 -5.34 6.57 -6.32
C ARG A 94 -5.02 8.01 -5.94
N ASP A 95 -5.90 8.65 -5.18
CA ASP A 95 -5.81 10.07 -4.87
C ASP A 95 -4.90 10.34 -3.65
N ILE A 96 -4.94 9.49 -2.61
CA ILE A 96 -4.02 9.55 -1.46
C ILE A 96 -2.56 9.49 -1.91
N PHE A 97 -2.24 8.63 -2.89
CA PHE A 97 -0.87 8.43 -3.38
C PHE A 97 -0.52 9.25 -4.63
N GLY A 98 -1.42 10.11 -5.12
CA GLY A 98 -1.17 10.92 -6.31
C GLY A 98 -0.82 10.09 -7.55
N MET A 99 -1.52 8.97 -7.76
CA MET A 99 -1.23 8.01 -8.84
C MET A 99 -1.27 8.67 -10.23
N LEU A 100 -2.28 9.48 -10.52
CA LEU A 100 -2.49 10.03 -11.87
C LEU A 100 -1.35 10.99 -12.30
N PRO A 101 -0.92 11.97 -11.48
CA PRO A 101 0.27 12.77 -11.78
C PRO A 101 1.53 11.92 -12.00
N LEU A 102 1.76 10.93 -11.13
CA LEU A 102 2.94 10.07 -11.21
C LEU A 102 2.93 9.23 -12.49
N TRP A 103 1.76 8.69 -12.86
CA TRP A 103 1.57 7.93 -14.09
C TRP A 103 1.86 8.78 -15.34
N LYS A 104 1.29 9.99 -15.41
CA LYS A 104 1.56 10.94 -16.51
C LYS A 104 3.04 11.30 -16.62
N ALA A 105 3.74 11.47 -15.50
CA ALA A 105 5.17 11.73 -15.49
C ALA A 105 5.98 10.55 -16.06
N ILE A 106 5.54 9.31 -15.81
CA ILE A 106 6.14 8.11 -16.39
C ILE A 106 5.84 8.01 -17.89
N GLU A 107 4.62 8.29 -18.34
CA GLU A 107 4.24 8.29 -19.77
C GLU A 107 5.03 9.34 -20.56
N ALA A 108 5.35 10.49 -19.95
CA ALA A 108 6.18 11.52 -20.58
C ALA A 108 7.63 11.08 -20.87
N LEU A 109 8.03 9.88 -20.43
CA LEU A 109 9.30 9.23 -20.74
C LEU A 109 9.25 8.33 -21.99
N ASP A 110 8.10 8.26 -22.68
CA ASP A 110 7.97 7.54 -23.94
C ASP A 110 9.10 7.91 -24.91
N TYR A 111 9.77 6.90 -25.45
CA TYR A 111 10.93 7.00 -26.34
C TYR A 111 12.17 7.69 -25.73
N LYS A 112 12.18 8.00 -24.43
CA LYS A 112 13.34 8.59 -23.71
C LYS A 112 14.11 7.58 -22.87
N VAL A 113 13.44 6.53 -22.40
CA VAL A 113 14.04 5.46 -21.58
C VAL A 113 13.67 4.08 -22.14
N PRO A 114 14.38 2.99 -21.78
CA PRO A 114 14.02 1.64 -22.21
C PRO A 114 12.59 1.27 -21.78
N SER A 115 11.79 0.71 -22.70
CA SER A 115 10.38 0.36 -22.45
C SER A 115 10.20 -0.62 -21.27
N GLU A 116 11.15 -1.54 -21.07
CA GLU A 116 11.13 -2.46 -19.93
C GLU A 116 11.25 -1.72 -18.59
N LEU A 117 12.07 -0.66 -18.54
CA LEU A 117 12.27 0.16 -17.35
C LEU A 117 11.03 1.02 -17.09
N GLN A 118 10.42 1.59 -18.12
CA GLN A 118 9.13 2.30 -18.01
C GLN A 118 8.01 1.38 -17.51
N MET A 119 7.91 0.17 -18.06
CA MET A 119 6.96 -0.85 -17.61
C MET A 119 7.22 -1.26 -16.14
N MET A 120 8.49 -1.31 -15.72
CA MET A 120 8.84 -1.57 -14.33
C MET A 120 8.34 -0.45 -13.40
N MET A 121 8.49 0.82 -13.79
CA MET A 121 7.97 1.97 -13.03
C MET A 121 6.43 1.92 -12.92
N VAL A 122 5.73 1.69 -14.04
CA VAL A 122 4.27 1.52 -14.06
C VAL A 122 3.83 0.40 -13.12
N LYS A 123 4.46 -0.77 -13.18
CA LYS A 123 4.13 -1.91 -12.31
C LYS A 123 4.33 -1.60 -10.82
N ARG A 124 5.31 -0.76 -10.46
CA ARG A 124 5.52 -0.32 -9.07
C ARG A 124 4.36 0.57 -8.59
N VAL A 125 3.94 1.54 -9.40
CA VAL A 125 2.78 2.40 -9.09
C VAL A 125 1.49 1.57 -8.96
N MET A 126 1.22 0.67 -9.91
CA MET A 126 0.07 -0.24 -9.83
C MET A 126 0.08 -1.09 -8.56
N ARG A 127 1.26 -1.56 -8.14
CA ARG A 127 1.41 -2.40 -6.95
C ARG A 127 1.10 -1.60 -5.69
N MET A 128 1.62 -0.38 -5.57
CA MET A 128 1.34 0.53 -4.46
C MET A 128 -0.17 0.78 -4.31
N VAL A 129 -0.86 1.16 -5.39
CA VAL A 129 -2.31 1.40 -5.34
C VAL A 129 -3.09 0.13 -5.03
N ARG A 130 -2.69 -1.02 -5.59
CA ARG A 130 -3.32 -2.31 -5.26
C ARG A 130 -3.21 -2.65 -3.77
N HIS A 131 -2.04 -2.46 -3.17
CA HIS A 131 -1.84 -2.70 -1.74
C HIS A 131 -2.63 -1.72 -0.90
N ALA A 132 -2.60 -0.43 -1.23
CA ALA A 132 -3.36 0.60 -0.55
C ALA A 132 -4.88 0.36 -0.59
N SER A 133 -5.43 0.01 -1.75
CA SER A 133 -6.86 -0.33 -1.87
C SER A 133 -7.23 -1.57 -1.06
N ARG A 134 -6.40 -2.62 -1.09
CA ARG A 134 -6.61 -3.81 -0.26
C ARG A 134 -6.59 -3.46 1.23
N TRP A 135 -5.63 -2.64 1.65
CA TRP A 135 -5.50 -2.18 3.03
C TRP A 135 -6.75 -1.44 3.49
N LEU A 136 -7.24 -0.47 2.70
CA LEU A 136 -8.45 0.30 3.00
C LEU A 136 -9.68 -0.61 3.16
N LEU A 137 -9.82 -1.62 2.29
CA LEU A 137 -10.89 -2.61 2.39
C LEU A 137 -10.76 -3.48 3.65
N GLN A 138 -9.54 -3.84 4.06
CA GLN A 138 -9.31 -4.68 5.24
C GLN A 138 -9.51 -3.94 6.57
N GLN A 139 -9.23 -2.64 6.63
CA GLN A 139 -9.48 -1.83 7.82
C GLN A 139 -10.98 -1.58 8.09
N ARG A 140 -11.86 -1.98 7.16
CA ARG A 140 -13.32 -1.88 7.27
C ARG A 140 -13.82 -0.45 7.50
N TYR A 141 -13.31 0.50 6.72
CA TYR A 141 -13.88 1.85 6.62
C TYR A 141 -15.21 1.87 5.84
N GLU A 142 -16.05 0.85 6.00
CA GLU A 142 -17.23 0.58 5.16
C GLU A 142 -18.28 1.71 5.15
N ASN A 143 -18.21 2.64 6.11
CA ASN A 143 -19.13 3.78 6.25
C ASN A 143 -18.43 5.15 6.22
N VAL A 144 -17.17 5.21 5.79
CA VAL A 144 -16.43 6.48 5.68
C VAL A 144 -16.45 6.93 4.23
N ALA A 145 -16.83 8.20 3.99
CA ALA A 145 -16.88 8.75 2.65
C ALA A 145 -15.49 8.77 2.00
N THR A 146 -15.42 8.61 0.67
CA THR A 146 -14.15 8.59 -0.06
C THR A 146 -13.35 9.88 0.17
N GLU A 147 -14.03 11.04 0.22
CA GLU A 147 -13.41 12.34 0.50
C GLU A 147 -12.76 12.40 1.88
N GLU A 148 -13.41 11.85 2.90
CA GLU A 148 -12.89 11.81 4.27
C GLU A 148 -11.65 10.92 4.36
N LEU A 149 -11.63 9.78 3.67
CA LEU A 149 -10.45 8.93 3.60
C LEU A 149 -9.27 9.66 2.97
N VAL A 150 -9.48 10.34 1.84
CA VAL A 150 -8.42 11.11 1.17
C VAL A 150 -7.93 12.24 2.06
N ALA A 151 -8.84 13.01 2.67
CA ALA A 151 -8.50 14.11 3.57
C ALA A 151 -7.74 13.63 4.83
N HIS A 152 -8.06 12.44 5.33
CA HIS A 152 -7.41 11.86 6.49
C HIS A 152 -5.99 11.37 6.20
N PHE A 153 -5.79 10.65 5.10
CA PHE A 153 -4.53 9.96 4.82
C PHE A 153 -3.54 10.75 3.96
N ALA A 154 -4.00 11.53 2.97
CA ALA A 154 -3.12 12.17 2.00
C ALA A 154 -2.05 13.08 2.63
N PRO A 155 -2.36 13.94 3.63
CA PRO A 155 -1.34 14.81 4.24
C PRO A 155 -0.23 14.01 4.95
N GLY A 156 -0.60 12.92 5.63
CA GLY A 156 0.36 12.06 6.31
C GLY A 156 1.22 11.26 5.33
N VAL A 157 0.63 10.78 4.23
CA VAL A 157 1.37 10.13 3.14
C VAL A 157 2.38 11.09 2.50
N GLU A 158 2.00 12.35 2.27
CA GLU A 158 2.90 13.38 1.76
C GLU A 158 4.06 13.68 2.72
N ALA A 159 3.77 13.77 4.03
CA ALA A 159 4.80 13.98 5.07
C ALA A 159 5.83 12.84 5.10
N VAL A 160 5.37 11.58 5.03
CA VAL A 160 6.25 10.40 4.96
C VAL A 160 7.05 10.38 3.65
N SER A 161 6.41 10.66 2.52
CA SER A 161 7.07 10.71 1.20
C SER A 161 8.20 11.73 1.17
N SER A 162 7.95 12.92 1.70
CA SER A 162 8.92 14.03 1.72
C SER A 162 10.13 13.72 2.61
N SER A 163 9.92 12.95 3.68
CA SER A 163 10.96 12.59 4.67
C SER A 163 11.57 11.20 4.44
N MET A 164 11.20 10.51 3.36
CA MET A 164 11.55 9.09 3.13
C MET A 164 13.05 8.81 3.27
N GLU A 165 13.90 9.65 2.66
CA GLU A 165 15.36 9.49 2.67
C GLU A 165 15.97 9.57 4.09
N GLN A 166 15.33 10.29 5.01
CA GLN A 166 15.76 10.42 6.40
C GLN A 166 15.20 9.29 7.28
N LEU A 167 14.05 8.72 6.91
CA LEU A 167 13.34 7.71 7.67
C LEU A 167 13.89 6.29 7.43
N ILE A 168 14.29 5.99 6.19
CA ILE A 168 14.82 4.66 5.85
C ILE A 168 16.28 4.54 6.24
N SER A 169 16.65 3.39 6.82
CA SER A 169 18.02 3.10 7.23
C SER A 169 18.44 1.67 6.87
N GLY A 170 19.74 1.38 7.03
CA GLY A 170 20.32 0.05 6.82
C GLY A 170 20.11 -0.55 5.43
N GLY A 171 19.68 -1.82 5.38
CA GLY A 171 19.48 -2.56 4.13
C GLY A 171 18.41 -1.95 3.23
N LEU A 172 17.35 -1.40 3.84
CA LEU A 172 16.27 -0.74 3.11
C LEU A 172 16.74 0.53 2.41
N ALA A 173 17.51 1.38 3.10
CA ALA A 173 18.10 2.58 2.50
C ALA A 173 19.02 2.25 1.31
N THR A 174 19.81 1.18 1.44
CA THR A 174 20.70 0.70 0.37
C THR A 174 19.90 0.25 -0.86
N LEU A 175 18.84 -0.53 -0.66
CA LEU A 175 17.96 -0.98 -1.73
C LEU A 175 17.27 0.19 -2.44
N TRP A 176 16.73 1.12 -1.65
CA TRP A 176 16.05 2.30 -2.15
C TRP A 176 17.00 3.16 -3.00
N LYS A 177 18.21 3.44 -2.49
CA LYS A 177 19.22 4.23 -3.21
C LYS A 177 19.69 3.54 -4.49
N ASN A 178 19.88 2.22 -4.47
CA ASN A 178 20.23 1.45 -5.66
C ASN A 178 19.12 1.51 -6.71
N THR A 179 17.86 1.46 -6.29
CA THR A 179 16.69 1.56 -7.17
C THR A 179 16.59 2.96 -7.79
N GLN A 180 16.76 4.01 -6.98
CA GLN A 180 16.83 5.40 -7.45
C GLN A 180 17.95 5.57 -8.47
N ASN A 181 19.18 5.18 -8.12
CA ASN A 181 20.36 5.32 -8.98
C ASN A 181 20.19 4.58 -10.31
N ARG A 182 19.54 3.40 -10.30
CA ARG A 182 19.23 2.64 -11.52
C ARG A 182 18.31 3.42 -12.45
N PHE A 183 17.31 4.11 -11.93
CA PHE A 183 16.41 4.95 -12.71
C PHE A 183 17.13 6.19 -13.26
N GLU A 184 17.89 6.89 -12.42
CA GLU A 184 18.63 8.09 -12.82
C GLU A 184 19.68 7.78 -13.90
N THR A 185 20.42 6.69 -13.74
CA THR A 185 21.42 6.23 -14.74
C THR A 185 20.77 5.92 -16.09
N ALA A 186 19.51 5.51 -16.10
CA ALA A 186 18.75 5.24 -17.31
C ALA A 186 18.07 6.47 -17.92
N GLY A 187 18.32 7.68 -17.39
CA GLY A 187 17.80 8.95 -17.91
C GLY A 187 16.46 9.39 -17.32
N VAL A 188 15.99 8.75 -16.24
CA VAL A 188 14.80 9.22 -15.51
C VAL A 188 15.17 10.47 -14.68
N PRO A 189 14.36 11.55 -14.70
CA PRO A 189 14.59 12.71 -13.85
C PRO A 189 14.65 12.35 -12.37
N ALA A 190 15.57 12.98 -11.61
CA ALA A 190 15.86 12.63 -10.22
C ALA A 190 14.62 12.62 -9.29
N GLU A 191 13.75 13.61 -9.40
CA GLU A 191 12.51 13.66 -8.59
C GLU A 191 11.57 12.49 -8.91
N LEU A 192 11.40 12.15 -10.19
CA LEU A 192 10.57 11.01 -10.59
C LEU A 192 11.21 9.69 -10.18
N ALA A 193 12.54 9.56 -10.32
CA ALA A 193 13.29 8.40 -9.86
C ALA A 193 13.13 8.19 -8.35
N LYS A 194 13.21 9.27 -7.56
CA LYS A 194 12.98 9.27 -6.12
C LYS A 194 11.55 8.83 -5.77
N GLN A 195 10.54 9.43 -6.40
CA GLN A 195 9.14 9.09 -6.18
C GLN A 195 8.84 7.62 -6.51
N VAL A 196 9.30 7.13 -7.66
CA VAL A 196 9.08 5.74 -8.09
C VAL A 196 9.90 4.74 -7.27
N ALA A 197 11.10 5.11 -6.82
CA ALA A 197 11.88 4.27 -5.91
C ALA A 197 11.12 4.06 -4.60
N SER A 198 10.49 5.11 -4.06
CA SER A 198 9.76 5.08 -2.79
C SER A 198 8.43 4.32 -2.81
N THR A 199 7.85 3.97 -3.95
CA THR A 199 6.47 3.42 -4.01
C THR A 199 6.28 2.10 -3.26
N ASP A 200 7.31 1.25 -3.17
CA ASP A 200 7.20 -0.05 -2.49
C ASP A 200 7.14 0.13 -0.96
N GLU A 201 7.74 1.20 -0.44
CA GLU A 201 7.76 1.54 0.98
C GLU A 201 6.66 2.54 1.35
N LEU A 202 6.27 3.40 0.42
CA LEU A 202 5.35 4.51 0.70
C LEU A 202 3.96 4.02 1.11
N TYR A 203 3.52 2.84 0.67
CA TYR A 203 2.22 2.32 1.10
C TYR A 203 2.14 2.05 2.62
N PHE A 204 3.28 1.86 3.31
CA PHE A 204 3.34 1.81 4.77
C PHE A 204 2.88 3.09 5.45
N ALA A 205 2.83 4.21 4.73
CA ALA A 205 2.35 5.46 5.26
C ALA A 205 0.88 5.37 5.73
N LEU A 206 0.05 4.48 5.16
CA LEU A 206 -1.30 4.22 5.68
C LEU A 206 -1.27 3.63 7.10
N ASP A 207 -0.38 2.65 7.33
CA ASP A 207 -0.17 2.05 8.65
C ASP A 207 0.36 3.08 9.65
N ILE A 208 1.31 3.91 9.22
CA ILE A 208 1.91 4.96 10.04
C ILE A 208 0.84 5.98 10.46
N VAL A 209 0.02 6.46 9.52
CA VAL A 209 -1.05 7.44 9.80
C VAL A 209 -2.11 6.85 10.73
N ASP A 210 -2.57 5.62 10.48
CA ASP A 210 -3.56 4.96 11.34
C ASP A 210 -3.02 4.74 12.76
N VAL A 211 -1.76 4.29 12.91
CA VAL A 211 -1.14 4.11 14.22
C VAL A 211 -0.95 5.46 14.92
N ALA A 212 -0.45 6.48 14.23
CA ALA A 212 -0.26 7.83 14.79
C ALA A 212 -1.57 8.39 15.35
N ASN A 213 -2.67 8.26 14.59
CA ASN A 213 -4.00 8.69 15.01
C ASN A 213 -4.48 7.92 16.26
N ARG A 214 -4.30 6.59 16.29
CA ARG A 214 -4.73 5.74 17.42
C ARG A 214 -3.89 5.92 18.68
N THR A 215 -2.64 6.35 18.57
CA THR A 215 -1.74 6.58 19.72
C THR A 215 -1.63 8.05 20.11
N GLY A 216 -2.21 8.97 19.34
CA GLY A 216 -2.08 10.41 19.54
C GLY A 216 -0.66 10.95 19.31
N CYS A 217 0.17 10.22 18.56
CA CYS A 217 1.53 10.64 18.20
C CYS A 217 1.55 11.37 16.85
N THR A 218 2.64 12.06 16.52
CA THR A 218 2.78 12.65 15.17
C THR A 218 3.17 11.59 14.14
N VAL A 219 2.85 11.85 12.87
CA VAL A 219 3.19 10.97 11.75
C VAL A 219 4.70 10.74 11.67
N GLU A 220 5.51 11.77 11.91
CA GLU A 220 6.97 11.71 11.87
C GLU A 220 7.53 10.81 12.98
N GLN A 221 6.99 10.94 14.19
CA GLN A 221 7.39 10.10 15.32
C GLN A 221 7.05 8.63 15.06
N THR A 222 5.83 8.36 14.60
CA THR A 222 5.37 7.01 14.28
C THR A 222 6.17 6.43 13.11
N ALA A 223 6.47 7.20 12.08
CA ALA A 223 7.29 6.77 10.95
C ALA A 223 8.71 6.39 11.40
N GLY A 224 9.33 7.21 12.26
CA GLY A 224 10.65 6.91 12.81
C GLY A 224 10.69 5.58 13.56
N VAL A 225 9.68 5.30 14.39
CA VAL A 225 9.56 4.02 15.11
C VAL A 225 9.32 2.87 14.13
N PHE A 226 8.40 3.06 13.18
CA PHE A 226 8.00 2.05 12.21
C PHE A 226 9.17 1.59 11.32
N PHE A 227 9.92 2.53 10.73
CA PHE A 227 11.08 2.20 9.90
C PHE A 227 12.27 1.69 10.72
N SER A 228 12.46 2.17 11.95
CA SER A 228 13.46 1.63 12.87
C SER A 228 13.16 0.16 13.20
N LEU A 229 11.91 -0.21 13.45
CA LEU A 229 11.50 -1.61 13.64
C LEU A 229 11.75 -2.45 12.38
N ILE A 230 11.39 -1.95 11.18
CA ILE A 230 11.68 -2.66 9.92
C ILE A 230 13.17 -3.00 9.82
N ASN A 231 14.04 -2.05 10.14
CA ASN A 231 15.48 -2.23 10.07
C ASN A 231 15.99 -3.19 11.16
N ARG A 232 15.64 -2.96 12.43
CA ARG A 232 16.12 -3.75 13.58
C ARG A 232 15.66 -5.21 13.55
N LEU A 233 14.49 -5.47 12.97
CA LEU A 233 13.94 -6.81 12.83
C LEU A 233 14.21 -7.42 11.44
N ASP A 234 14.98 -6.75 10.57
CA ASP A 234 15.28 -7.17 9.19
C ASP A 234 14.03 -7.60 8.39
N LEU A 235 12.90 -6.91 8.63
CA LEU A 235 11.61 -7.28 8.02
C LEU A 235 11.58 -7.03 6.52
N HIS A 236 12.39 -6.10 6.01
CA HIS A 236 12.49 -5.86 4.58
C HIS A 236 12.98 -7.12 3.84
N ARG A 237 14.00 -7.82 4.36
CA ARG A 237 14.52 -9.06 3.79
C ARG A 237 13.50 -10.18 3.91
N PHE A 238 12.84 -10.30 5.06
CA PHE A 238 11.77 -11.28 5.26
C PHE A 238 10.65 -11.13 4.22
N ARG A 239 10.18 -9.89 4.00
CA ARG A 239 9.14 -9.58 2.99
C ARG A 239 9.60 -9.84 1.55
N GLN A 240 10.87 -9.59 1.25
CA GLN A 240 11.45 -9.98 -0.05
C GLN A 240 11.44 -11.49 -0.24
N GLY A 241 11.78 -12.25 0.81
CA GLY A 241 11.70 -13.71 0.83
C GLY A 241 10.30 -14.23 0.54
N VAL A 242 9.29 -13.74 1.27
CA VAL A 242 7.87 -14.03 1.01
C VAL A 242 7.49 -13.73 -0.44
N SER A 243 8.00 -12.63 -0.99
CA SER A 243 7.69 -12.21 -2.36
C SER A 243 8.28 -13.12 -3.45
N ARG A 244 9.37 -13.81 -3.14
CA ARG A 244 10.07 -14.74 -4.04
C ARG A 244 9.53 -16.16 -4.00
N LEU A 245 8.67 -16.50 -3.03
CA LEU A 245 8.04 -17.82 -2.95
C LEU A 245 7.34 -18.19 -4.26
N ASP A 246 7.57 -19.44 -4.69
CA ASP A 246 7.02 -19.98 -5.91
C ASP A 246 5.50 -20.15 -5.86
N VAL A 247 4.83 -19.55 -6.84
CA VAL A 247 3.37 -19.61 -6.98
C VAL A 247 3.02 -20.62 -8.07
N VAL A 248 2.84 -21.86 -7.65
CA VAL A 248 2.46 -22.97 -8.54
C VAL A 248 0.95 -22.98 -8.81
N ASN A 249 0.15 -22.52 -7.85
CA ASN A 249 -1.31 -22.52 -7.96
C ASN A 249 -1.93 -21.29 -7.26
N ILE A 250 -3.26 -21.15 -7.39
CA ILE A 250 -4.00 -20.02 -6.82
C ILE A 250 -3.92 -19.98 -5.28
N TRP A 251 -3.80 -21.13 -4.60
CA TRP A 251 -3.68 -21.20 -3.15
C TRP A 251 -2.33 -20.69 -2.66
N HIS A 252 -1.24 -20.98 -3.38
CA HIS A 252 0.08 -20.44 -3.06
C HIS A 252 0.09 -18.91 -3.19
N SER A 253 -0.59 -18.36 -4.22
CA SER A 253 -0.75 -16.91 -4.33
C SER A 253 -1.49 -16.32 -3.12
N LYS A 254 -2.57 -16.96 -2.69
CA LYS A 254 -3.34 -16.53 -1.52
C LYS A 254 -2.49 -16.57 -0.24
N VAL A 255 -1.73 -17.66 -0.02
CA VAL A 255 -0.85 -17.78 1.15
C VAL A 255 0.19 -16.66 1.18
N ARG A 256 0.80 -16.34 0.04
CA ARG A 256 1.76 -15.23 -0.06
C ARG A 256 1.13 -13.87 0.28
N ASP A 257 -0.12 -13.66 -0.12
CA ASP A 257 -0.85 -12.43 0.23
C ASP A 257 -1.16 -12.39 1.75
N VAL A 258 -1.60 -13.51 2.35
CA VAL A 258 -1.79 -13.61 3.80
C VAL A 258 -0.49 -13.34 4.56
N PHE A 259 0.63 -13.88 4.10
CA PHE A 259 1.92 -13.68 4.73
C PHE A 259 2.35 -12.22 4.75
N ARG A 260 2.15 -11.49 3.65
CA ARG A 260 2.41 -10.05 3.62
C ARG A 260 1.48 -9.29 4.56
N ASP A 261 0.19 -9.60 4.53
CA ASP A 261 -0.80 -8.96 5.40
C ASP A 261 -0.49 -9.19 6.89
N ASP A 262 -0.02 -10.39 7.25
CA ASP A 262 0.35 -10.73 8.62
C ASP A 262 1.62 -9.99 9.07
N VAL A 263 2.66 -9.90 8.23
CA VAL A 263 3.85 -9.11 8.54
C VAL A 263 3.50 -7.65 8.77
N ASP A 264 2.72 -7.06 7.86
CA ASP A 264 2.32 -5.66 7.95
C ASP A 264 1.44 -5.43 9.21
N ARG A 265 0.57 -6.38 9.55
CA ARG A 265 -0.20 -6.37 10.80
C ARG A 265 0.68 -6.42 12.05
N GLN A 266 1.67 -7.31 12.09
CA GLN A 266 2.56 -7.40 13.24
C GLN A 266 3.38 -6.12 13.39
N LEU A 267 3.86 -5.55 12.29
CA LEU A 267 4.59 -4.29 12.33
C LEU A 267 3.74 -3.14 12.90
N ARG A 268 2.45 -3.05 12.57
CA ARG A 268 1.51 -2.10 13.23
C ARG A 268 1.41 -2.34 14.73
N ILE A 269 1.24 -3.60 15.16
CA ILE A 269 1.11 -3.96 16.59
C ILE A 269 2.38 -3.60 17.36
N LEU A 270 3.55 -3.98 16.83
CA LEU A 270 4.85 -3.68 17.42
C LEU A 270 5.11 -2.17 17.48
N THR A 271 4.80 -1.43 16.42
CA THR A 271 4.93 0.04 16.38
C THR A 271 4.09 0.69 17.48
N LYS A 272 2.83 0.27 17.62
CA LYS A 272 1.95 0.75 18.69
C LYS A 272 2.52 0.42 20.07
N SER A 273 2.99 -0.82 20.28
CA SER A 273 3.58 -1.23 21.56
C SER A 273 4.80 -0.39 21.92
N VAL A 274 5.72 -0.17 20.97
CA VAL A 274 6.88 0.70 21.18
C VAL A 274 6.42 2.10 21.54
N LEU A 275 5.49 2.71 20.81
CA LEU A 275 5.03 4.09 21.08
C LEU A 275 4.42 4.25 22.47
N GLN A 276 3.68 3.25 22.95
CA GLN A 276 3.03 3.27 24.26
C GLN A 276 3.96 2.90 25.43
N PHE A 277 5.12 2.30 25.13
CA PHE A 277 6.09 1.89 26.13
C PHE A 277 6.73 3.09 26.86
N GLY A 278 6.79 3.00 28.19
CA GLY A 278 7.53 3.92 29.06
C GLY A 278 6.93 5.34 29.22
N GLY A 279 5.75 5.62 28.67
CA GLY A 279 4.98 6.87 28.88
C GLY A 279 5.59 8.16 28.34
N GLN A 280 6.90 8.24 28.14
CA GLN A 280 7.60 9.37 27.51
C GLN A 280 8.08 8.98 26.11
N LEU A 281 7.80 9.87 25.16
CA LEU A 281 8.36 9.79 23.80
C LEU A 281 9.79 10.35 23.86
N PRO A 282 10.84 9.56 23.56
CA PRO A 282 12.20 10.07 23.47
C PRO A 282 12.35 10.97 22.24
N GLU A 283 13.36 11.84 22.26
CA GLU A 283 13.68 12.72 21.13
C GLU A 283 14.04 11.95 19.85
N LYS A 284 14.51 10.69 19.98
CA LYS A 284 14.90 9.82 18.87
C LYS A 284 14.14 8.49 18.89
N ALA A 285 13.51 8.16 17.78
CA ALA A 285 12.76 6.91 17.63
C ALA A 285 13.64 5.66 17.80
N GLU A 286 14.90 5.70 17.33
CA GLU A 286 15.84 4.57 17.43
C GLU A 286 16.17 4.18 18.89
N ASP A 287 16.28 5.18 19.77
CA ASP A 287 16.56 4.97 21.19
C ASP A 287 15.34 4.33 21.89
N LYS A 288 14.12 4.75 21.52
CA LYS A 288 12.88 4.12 22.01
C LYS A 288 12.81 2.66 21.62
N VAL A 289 13.05 2.40 20.33
CA VAL A 289 13.01 1.04 19.77
C VAL A 289 14.07 0.17 20.44
N SER A 290 15.28 0.68 20.66
CA SER A 290 16.34 -0.08 21.33
C SER A 290 15.97 -0.42 22.78
N THR A 291 15.53 0.57 23.55
CA THR A 291 15.10 0.35 24.96
C THR A 291 13.96 -0.67 25.04
N TRP A 292 12.98 -0.57 24.13
CA TRP A 292 11.86 -1.50 24.08
C TRP A 292 12.32 -2.91 23.67
N LEU A 293 13.22 -3.03 22.69
CA LEU A 293 13.78 -4.32 22.27
C LEU A 293 14.59 -5.00 23.37
N ASP A 294 15.31 -4.23 24.20
CA ASP A 294 16.05 -4.77 25.34
C ASP A 294 15.10 -5.39 26.37
N ALA A 295 13.94 -4.75 26.61
CA ALA A 295 12.88 -5.30 27.45
C ALA A 295 12.25 -6.59 26.84
N GLN A 296 12.20 -6.69 25.51
CA GLN A 296 11.70 -7.85 24.76
C GLN A 296 12.81 -8.81 24.29
N SER A 297 13.96 -8.83 24.98
CA SER A 297 15.17 -9.55 24.53
C SER A 297 14.93 -11.02 24.20
N LYS A 298 14.14 -11.74 25.01
CA LYS A 298 13.84 -13.17 24.77
C LYS A 298 13.10 -13.41 23.45
N GLN A 299 12.15 -12.56 23.12
CA GLN A 299 11.36 -12.66 21.89
C GLN A 299 12.19 -12.24 20.69
N LEU A 300 13.02 -11.20 20.86
CA LEU A 300 13.98 -10.79 19.83
C LEU A 300 14.97 -11.92 19.49
N GLU A 301 15.52 -12.60 20.50
CA GLU A 301 16.44 -13.73 20.31
C GLU A 301 15.78 -14.86 19.49
N ARG A 302 14.56 -15.26 19.85
CA ARG A 302 13.81 -16.28 19.08
C ARG A 302 13.52 -15.86 17.65
N TRP A 303 13.13 -14.61 17.43
CA TRP A 303 12.94 -14.07 16.08
C TRP A 303 14.25 -14.13 15.28
N GLN A 304 15.37 -13.73 15.88
CA GLN A 304 16.68 -13.75 15.23
C GLN A 304 17.16 -15.17 14.91
N GLU A 305 16.88 -16.15 15.77
CA GLU A 305 17.15 -17.57 15.53
C GLU A 305 16.38 -18.08 14.30
N ILE A 306 15.08 -17.78 14.20
CA ILE A 306 14.27 -18.14 13.03
C ILE A 306 14.80 -17.45 11.77
N GLN A 307 15.15 -16.17 11.85
CA GLN A 307 15.73 -15.48 10.70
C GLN A 307 17.08 -16.09 10.29
N GLN A 308 17.91 -16.51 11.24
CA GLN A 308 19.16 -17.18 10.94
C GLN A 308 18.92 -18.53 10.27
N ALA A 309 17.98 -19.33 10.79
CA ALA A 309 17.60 -20.60 10.19
C ALA A 309 17.12 -20.41 8.73
N LEU A 310 16.34 -19.36 8.45
CA LEU A 310 15.94 -19.01 7.08
C LEU A 310 17.12 -18.54 6.20
N ARG A 311 18.12 -17.88 6.78
CA ARG A 311 19.32 -17.43 6.05
C ARG A 311 20.26 -18.57 5.69
N ASP A 312 20.29 -19.62 6.50
CA ASP A 312 21.17 -20.77 6.32
C ASP A 312 20.64 -21.75 5.28
N GLN A 313 19.38 -21.64 4.86
CA GLN A 313 18.83 -22.43 3.76
C GLN A 313 19.18 -21.84 2.39
N ASP A 314 19.36 -22.73 1.42
CA ASP A 314 19.47 -22.34 0.02
C ASP A 314 18.15 -21.75 -0.49
N GLN A 315 18.25 -20.81 -1.43
CA GLN A 315 17.06 -20.07 -1.89
C GLN A 315 16.00 -20.97 -2.54
N ASP A 316 16.43 -22.06 -3.18
CA ASP A 316 15.57 -23.02 -3.87
C ASP A 316 14.88 -24.01 -2.91
N GLU A 317 15.32 -24.08 -1.65
CA GLU A 317 14.74 -24.94 -0.62
C GLU A 317 13.74 -24.19 0.29
N MET A 318 13.65 -22.87 0.15
CA MET A 318 12.72 -22.05 0.90
C MET A 318 11.27 -22.27 0.44
N ASP A 319 10.43 -22.81 1.33
CA ASP A 319 9.05 -23.17 1.03
C ASP A 319 8.01 -22.47 1.92
N ILE A 320 6.73 -22.67 1.58
CA ILE A 320 5.59 -22.11 2.32
C ILE A 320 5.56 -22.55 3.80
N PRO A 321 5.75 -23.85 4.14
CA PRO A 321 5.87 -24.30 5.53
C PRO A 321 6.88 -23.51 6.37
N MET A 322 8.09 -23.26 5.85
CA MET A 322 9.11 -22.51 6.57
C MET A 322 8.67 -21.09 6.92
N TYR A 323 8.10 -20.37 5.95
CA TYR A 323 7.57 -19.02 6.18
C TYR A 323 6.33 -19.02 7.09
N THR A 324 5.54 -20.10 7.11
CA THR A 324 4.42 -20.26 8.04
C THR A 324 4.91 -20.27 9.48
N VAL A 325 5.98 -21.02 9.77
CA VAL A 325 6.61 -21.06 11.10
C VAL A 325 7.16 -19.70 11.48
N ALA A 326 7.85 -19.03 10.55
CA ALA A 326 8.42 -17.72 10.83
C ALA A 326 7.37 -16.64 11.09
N ILE A 327 6.27 -16.63 10.35
CA ILE A 327 5.17 -15.69 10.59
C ILE A 327 4.50 -15.98 11.92
N ARG A 328 4.34 -17.26 12.29
CA ARG A 328 3.83 -17.61 13.61
C ARG A 328 4.72 -17.05 14.72
N GLU A 329 6.04 -17.15 14.59
CA GLU A 329 6.95 -16.55 15.57
C GLU A 329 6.82 -15.03 15.63
N LEU A 330 6.72 -14.35 14.48
CA LEU A 330 6.48 -12.90 14.44
C LEU A 330 5.14 -12.51 15.08
N VAL A 331 4.10 -13.34 14.93
CA VAL A 331 2.79 -13.17 15.58
C VAL A 331 2.90 -13.35 17.10
N GLU A 332 3.63 -14.35 17.57
CA GLU A 332 3.86 -14.53 19.02
C GLU A 332 4.65 -13.36 19.61
N PHE A 333 5.63 -12.83 18.88
CA PHE A 333 6.33 -11.60 19.27
C PHE A 333 5.35 -10.42 19.40
N GLY A 334 4.49 -10.17 18.41
CA GLY A 334 3.47 -9.12 18.50
C GLY A 334 2.45 -9.32 19.62
N ARG A 335 2.20 -10.55 20.07
CA ARG A 335 1.25 -10.84 21.16
C ARG A 335 1.84 -10.59 22.55
N SER A 336 3.08 -11.01 22.80
CA SER A 336 3.70 -10.86 24.12
C SER A 336 3.73 -9.39 24.57
N THR A 337 3.82 -8.49 23.60
CA THR A 337 3.92 -7.06 23.81
C THR A 337 2.59 -6.40 24.18
N ASN A 338 1.45 -7.05 23.94
CA ASN A 338 0.14 -6.58 24.40
C ASN A 338 -0.15 -7.02 25.84
N THR A 339 0.30 -8.22 26.24
CA THR A 339 0.07 -8.75 27.60
C THR A 339 0.82 -7.94 28.65
N GLU A 340 1.98 -7.38 28.32
CA GLU A 340 2.76 -6.53 29.23
C GLU A 340 2.25 -5.08 29.34
N LEU A 341 1.35 -4.64 28.45
CA LEU A 341 0.74 -3.30 28.49
C LEU A 341 -0.54 -3.24 29.34
N GLU A 342 -1.10 -4.39 29.74
CA GLU A 342 -2.29 -4.50 30.59
C GLU A 342 -1.97 -4.74 32.08
N VAL A 343 -0.69 -4.80 32.45
CA VAL A 343 -0.18 -4.92 33.83
C VAL A 343 0.53 -3.62 34.21
#